data_AF-A0A1I4RG95-F1
#
_entry.id   AF-A0A1I4RG95-F1
#
_cell.length_a   1.000
_cell.length_b   1.000
_cell.length_c   1.000
_cell.angle_alpha   90.00
_cell.angle_beta   90.00
_cell.angle_gamma   90.00
#
_symmetry.space_group_name_H-M   'P 1'
#
loop_
_entity.id
_entity.type
_entity.pdbx_description
1 polymer ?
#
loop_
_entity_poly.entity_id
_entity_poly.type
_entity_poly.pdbx_seq_one_letter_code
_entity_poly.pdbx_strand_id
1 'polypeptide(L)'
;MPPPPVKEAPRPVAAPTPPPEPKPKPKPTPSPRPKVSPTPVSYPPYRAPSHARTKRSGPSLVSLALLVTVPAVFAAAALRPR
;
A
#
# COMPACT_ATOMS: atom_id res chain seq x y z
N MET A 1 75.88 20.04 -81.06
CA MET A 1 76.30 19.37 -79.82
C MET A 1 75.10 19.36 -78.88
N PRO A 2 74.60 18.21 -78.38
CA PRO A 2 73.47 18.22 -77.46
C PRO A 2 73.95 18.57 -76.03
N PRO A 3 73.11 19.19 -75.19
CA PRO A 3 73.46 19.48 -73.80
C PRO A 3 73.52 18.17 -72.97
N PRO A 4 74.35 18.11 -71.91
CA PRO A 4 74.44 16.92 -71.07
C PRO A 4 73.17 16.73 -70.22
N PRO A 5 72.82 15.49 -69.85
CA PRO A 5 71.67 15.22 -69.00
C PRO A 5 71.90 15.70 -67.56
N VAL A 6 70.92 16.39 -66.99
CA VAL A 6 70.94 16.83 -65.59
C VAL A 6 70.57 15.64 -64.69
N LYS A 7 71.36 15.39 -63.65
CA LYS A 7 71.04 14.38 -62.62
C LYS A 7 70.00 14.95 -61.65
N GLU A 8 68.81 14.37 -61.59
CA GLU A 8 67.80 14.70 -60.56
C GLU A 8 68.17 14.06 -59.21
N ALA A 9 68.03 14.84 -58.14
CA ALA A 9 68.30 14.40 -56.76
C ALA A 9 67.23 13.42 -56.25
N PRO A 10 67.57 12.49 -55.33
CA PRO A 10 66.59 11.55 -54.77
C PRO A 10 65.50 12.28 -53.95
N ARG A 11 64.24 11.91 -54.16
CA ARG A 11 63.08 12.47 -53.43
C ARG A 11 63.01 11.97 -51.97
N PRO A 12 62.53 12.78 -51.02
CA PRO A 12 62.33 12.37 -49.63
C PRO A 12 61.29 11.24 -49.50
N VAL A 13 61.54 10.27 -48.61
CA VAL A 13 60.61 9.18 -48.28
C VAL A 13 59.63 9.65 -47.21
N ALA A 14 58.33 9.36 -47.41
CA ALA A 14 57.27 9.74 -46.46
C ALA A 14 57.34 8.92 -45.15
N ALA A 15 56.99 9.56 -44.04
CA ALA A 15 56.93 8.94 -42.72
C ALA A 15 55.71 7.98 -42.59
N PRO A 16 55.81 6.90 -41.79
CA PRO A 16 54.73 5.95 -41.63
C PRO A 16 53.55 6.50 -40.81
N THR A 17 52.34 6.11 -41.17
CA THR A 17 51.08 6.52 -40.53
C THR A 17 50.88 5.85 -39.16
N PRO A 18 50.34 6.56 -38.15
CA PRO A 18 50.04 5.96 -36.85
C PRO A 18 48.87 4.96 -36.93
N PRO A 19 48.82 3.97 -36.00
CA PRO A 19 47.80 2.94 -36.01
C PRO A 19 46.42 3.47 -35.57
N PRO A 20 45.32 2.83 -36.02
CA PRO A 20 43.96 3.26 -35.70
C PRO A 20 43.58 2.98 -34.24
N GLU A 21 42.69 3.80 -33.69
CA GLU A 21 42.23 3.68 -32.31
C GLU A 21 41.34 2.44 -32.06
N PRO A 22 41.40 1.85 -30.85
CA PRO A 22 40.56 0.72 -30.48
C PRO A 22 39.07 1.07 -30.41
N LYS A 23 38.22 0.13 -30.81
CA LYS A 23 36.76 0.30 -30.77
C LYS A 23 36.20 0.27 -29.33
N PRO A 24 35.14 1.05 -29.03
CA PRO A 24 34.49 1.04 -27.73
C PRO A 24 33.77 -0.29 -27.45
N LYS A 25 33.72 -0.68 -26.16
CA LYS A 25 33.11 -1.94 -25.71
C LYS A 25 31.58 -1.85 -25.63
N PRO A 26 30.86 -2.97 -25.89
CA PRO A 26 29.41 -3.01 -25.78
C PRO A 26 28.93 -2.91 -24.32
N LYS A 27 27.78 -2.25 -24.14
CA LYS A 27 27.13 -2.03 -22.84
C LYS A 27 26.34 -3.28 -22.41
N PRO A 28 26.33 -3.67 -21.12
CA PRO A 28 25.57 -4.83 -20.67
C PRO A 28 24.05 -4.62 -20.76
N THR A 29 23.36 -5.69 -21.12
CA THR A 29 21.88 -5.75 -21.24
C THR A 29 21.25 -6.10 -19.88
N PRO A 30 20.19 -5.42 -19.45
CA PRO A 30 19.50 -5.74 -18.19
C PRO A 30 18.73 -7.07 -18.27
N SER A 31 18.80 -7.86 -17.19
CA SER A 31 18.07 -9.13 -17.05
C SER A 31 16.61 -8.92 -16.62
N PRO A 32 15.68 -9.76 -17.10
CA PRO A 32 14.28 -9.71 -16.70
C PRO A 32 14.07 -10.14 -15.25
N ARG A 33 13.16 -9.44 -14.53
CA ARG A 33 12.72 -9.82 -13.18
C ARG A 33 11.55 -10.81 -13.22
N PRO A 34 11.46 -11.74 -12.26
CA PRO A 34 10.29 -12.60 -12.13
C PRO A 34 9.04 -11.79 -11.73
N LYS A 35 7.90 -12.08 -12.36
CA LYS A 35 6.59 -11.59 -11.93
C LYS A 35 6.01 -12.57 -10.92
N VAL A 36 5.90 -12.15 -9.66
CA VAL A 36 5.20 -12.94 -8.63
C VAL A 36 3.73 -12.56 -8.64
N SER A 37 2.84 -13.54 -8.75
CA SER A 37 1.39 -13.36 -8.61
C SER A 37 0.97 -13.77 -7.19
N PRO A 38 0.13 -13.00 -6.49
CA PRO A 38 -0.33 -13.37 -5.16
C PRO A 38 -1.28 -14.57 -5.22
N THR A 39 -1.09 -15.53 -4.32
CA THR A 39 -2.00 -16.66 -4.14
C THR A 39 -3.18 -16.22 -3.27
N PRO A 40 -4.45 -16.38 -3.73
CA PRO A 40 -5.61 -16.10 -2.90
C PRO A 40 -5.67 -16.99 -1.66
N VAL A 41 -5.96 -16.42 -0.49
CA VAL A 41 -6.14 -17.15 0.77
C VAL A 41 -7.64 -17.36 1.02
N SER A 42 -8.02 -18.62 1.27
CA SER A 42 -9.39 -18.98 1.63
C SER A 42 -9.61 -18.79 3.12
N TYR A 43 -10.64 -18.05 3.50
CA TYR A 43 -11.05 -17.83 4.88
C TYR A 43 -12.41 -18.47 5.16
N PRO A 44 -12.64 -18.93 6.41
CA PRO A 44 -13.97 -19.39 6.80
C PRO A 44 -14.99 -18.23 6.75
N PRO A 45 -16.29 -18.54 6.61
CA PRO A 45 -17.35 -17.53 6.62
C PRO A 45 -17.39 -16.79 7.95
N TYR A 46 -17.26 -15.46 7.92
CA TYR A 46 -17.42 -14.64 9.11
C TYR A 46 -18.89 -14.62 9.56
N ARG A 47 -19.14 -14.87 10.86
CA ARG A 47 -20.46 -14.70 11.48
C ARG A 47 -20.38 -13.62 12.55
N ALA A 48 -21.09 -12.53 12.34
CA ALA A 48 -21.26 -11.51 13.37
C ALA A 48 -22.07 -12.11 14.54
N PRO A 49 -21.70 -11.81 15.80
CA PRO A 49 -22.49 -12.24 16.94
C PRO A 49 -23.88 -11.60 16.89
N SER A 50 -24.92 -12.40 17.14
CA SER A 50 -26.27 -11.87 17.32
C SER A 50 -26.34 -11.15 18.66
N HIS A 51 -26.32 -9.82 18.64
CA HIS A 51 -26.57 -9.03 19.84
C HIS A 51 -28.04 -9.22 20.24
N ALA A 52 -28.29 -10.16 21.15
CA ALA A 52 -29.57 -10.23 21.84
C ALA A 52 -29.72 -8.92 22.61
N ARG A 53 -30.66 -8.05 22.19
CA ARG A 53 -31.08 -6.93 23.02
C ARG A 53 -31.53 -7.53 24.34
N THR A 54 -30.76 -7.32 25.40
CA THR A 54 -31.23 -7.58 26.76
C THR A 54 -32.54 -6.81 26.88
N LYS A 55 -33.66 -7.53 26.92
CA LYS A 55 -34.96 -6.94 27.23
C LYS A 55 -34.72 -6.29 28.57
N ARG A 56 -34.67 -4.95 28.60
CA ARG A 56 -34.45 -4.18 29.82
C ARG A 56 -35.63 -4.46 30.73
N SER A 57 -35.52 -5.53 31.52
CA SER A 57 -36.59 -6.07 32.35
C SER A 57 -36.54 -5.34 33.68
N GLY A 58 -37.01 -4.10 33.65
CA GLY A 58 -37.34 -3.34 34.86
C GLY A 58 -38.79 -3.56 35.26
N PRO A 59 -39.17 -3.23 36.51
CA PRO A 59 -40.57 -3.21 36.91
C PRO A 59 -41.37 -2.27 36.01
N SER A 60 -42.59 -2.67 35.65
CA SER A 60 -43.52 -1.80 34.90
C SER A 60 -43.69 -0.47 35.63
N LEU A 61 -43.77 0.65 34.90
CA LEU A 61 -44.05 1.96 35.49
C LEU A 61 -45.34 1.94 36.32
N VAL A 62 -46.33 1.14 35.91
CA VAL A 62 -47.57 0.95 36.67
C VAL A 62 -47.29 0.23 37.98
N SER A 63 -46.48 -0.83 37.96
CA SER A 63 -46.07 -1.55 39.17
C SER A 63 -45.27 -0.66 40.11
N LEU A 64 -44.36 0.17 39.58
CA LEU A 64 -43.58 1.13 40.36
C LEU A 64 -44.49 2.20 40.97
N ALA A 65 -45.41 2.77 40.18
CA ALA A 65 -46.36 3.76 40.65
C ALA A 65 -47.21 3.18 41.78
N LEU A 66 -47.80 1.99 41.59
CA LEU A 66 -48.62 1.34 42.61
C LEU A 66 -47.83 1.04 43.90
N LEU A 67 -46.58 0.57 43.78
CA LEU A 67 -45.73 0.30 44.94
C LEU A 67 -45.51 1.55 45.81
N VAL A 68 -45.38 2.72 45.18
CA VAL A 68 -45.13 4.00 45.87
C VAL A 68 -46.44 4.64 46.34
N THR A 69 -47.46 4.70 45.48
CA THR A 69 -48.67 5.47 45.74
C THR A 69 -49.64 4.75 46.65
N VAL A 70 -49.71 3.41 46.62
CA VAL A 70 -50.67 2.66 47.45
C VAL A 70 -50.42 2.88 48.95
N PRO A 71 -49.18 2.72 49.49
CA PRO A 71 -48.91 3.00 50.89
C PRO A 71 -49.11 4.48 51.25
N ALA A 72 -48.75 5.40 50.35
CA ALA A 72 -48.92 6.84 50.57
C ALA A 72 -50.40 7.23 50.71
N VAL A 73 -51.26 6.73 49.82
CA VAL A 73 -52.71 6.97 49.89
C VAL A 73 -53.32 6.31 51.12
N PHE A 74 -52.88 5.10 51.45
CA PHE A 74 -53.33 4.41 52.67
C PHE A 74 -52.99 5.19 53.94
N ALA A 75 -51.75 5.67 54.07
CA ALA A 75 -51.32 6.49 55.21
C ALA A 75 -52.08 7.83 55.26
N ALA A 76 -52.27 8.49 54.12
CA ALA A 76 -53.05 9.72 54.04
C ALA A 76 -54.52 9.50 54.46
N ALA A 77 -55.11 8.37 54.08
CA ALA A 77 -56.46 8.01 54.50
C ALA A 77 -56.56 7.71 56.00
N ALA A 78 -55.54 7.04 56.58
CA ALA A 78 -55.50 6.77 58.02
C ALA A 78 -55.35 8.05 58.87
N LEU A 79 -54.68 9.07 58.33
CA LEU A 79 -54.45 10.34 59.02
C LEU A 79 -55.57 11.36 58.81
N ARG A 80 -56.51 11.10 57.89
CA ARG A 80 -57.66 11.99 57.69
C ARG A 80 -58.49 12.03 58.98
N PRO A 81 -58.66 13.21 59.61
CA PRO A 81 -59.64 13.36 60.67
C PRO A 81 -61.02 13.08 60.05
N ARG A 82 -61.76 12.18 60.70
CA ARG A 82 -63.07 11.69 60.28
C ARG A 82 -64.09 12.80 60.17
#